data_AF-A0A150AA73-F1
#
_entry.id   AF-A0A150AA73-F1
#
_cell.length_a   1.000
_cell.length_b   1.000
_cell.length_c   1.000
_cell.angle_alpha   90.00
_cell.angle_beta   90.00
_cell.angle_gamma   90.00
#
_symmetry.space_group_name_H-M   'P 1'
#
loop_
_entity.id
_entity.type
_entity.pdbx_description
1 polymer ?
#
loop_
_entity_poly.entity_id
_entity_poly.type
_entity_poly.pdbx_seq_one_letter_code
_entity_poly.pdbx_strand_id
1 'polypeptide(L)'
;MEKSNSFSLRKRLVSFRYAFNGIKNLIKNEHNARVHIVGLTCVIGFGIFFKIGLIEWIAITIVSGLVILTELLNTAIERLGDFVQSDWDETIGMIKDYCAGAVLISAVISVIVGGLIFIPKIIEMIKNFC
;
A
#
# COMPACT_ATOMS: atom_id res chain seq x y z
N MET A 1 -8.98 -39.35 23.28
CA MET A 1 -8.66 -38.03 23.87
C MET A 1 -7.36 -37.56 23.24
N GLU A 2 -7.37 -36.59 22.31
CA GLU A 2 -6.12 -36.06 21.77
C GLU A 2 -6.09 -34.53 21.76
N LYS A 3 -5.24 -34.04 22.66
CA LYS A 3 -4.56 -32.75 22.84
C LYS A 3 -5.25 -31.50 22.28
N SER A 4 -5.84 -30.77 23.22
CA SER A 4 -6.03 -29.32 23.18
C SER A 4 -4.87 -28.63 22.44
N ASN A 5 -5.22 -28.09 21.27
CA ASN A 5 -4.34 -27.31 20.42
C ASN A 5 -3.99 -26.04 21.21
N SER A 6 -2.87 -26.05 21.93
CA SER A 6 -2.46 -24.89 22.71
C SER A 6 -2.41 -23.69 21.77
N PHE A 7 -3.16 -22.64 22.09
CA PHE A 7 -3.10 -21.33 21.43
C PHE A 7 -1.63 -20.85 21.45
N SER A 8 -0.85 -21.21 20.42
CA SER A 8 0.60 -21.08 20.49
C SER A 8 1.00 -19.68 20.04
N LEU A 9 1.12 -18.79 21.01
CA LEU A 9 1.68 -17.43 20.81
C LEU A 9 3.01 -17.49 20.05
N ARG A 10 3.81 -18.54 20.27
CA ARG A 10 5.08 -18.78 19.57
C ARG A 10 4.92 -18.98 18.06
N LYS A 11 3.89 -19.71 17.60
CA LYS A 11 3.59 -19.88 16.16
C LYS A 11 3.11 -18.57 15.53
N ARG A 12 2.32 -17.76 16.25
CA ARG A 12 1.87 -16.43 15.79
C ARG A 12 3.00 -15.42 15.68
N LEU A 13 3.91 -15.36 16.66
CA LEU A 13 5.08 -14.47 16.60
C LEU A 13 5.95 -14.78 15.37
N VAL A 14 6.06 -16.06 15.00
CA VAL A 14 6.76 -16.50 13.79
C VAL A 14 6.03 -16.05 12.51
N SER A 15 4.69 -16.10 12.45
CA SER A 15 3.94 -15.60 11.28
C SER A 15 4.05 -14.08 11.11
N PHE A 16 4.07 -13.32 12.21
CA PHE A 16 4.34 -11.88 12.15
C PHE A 16 5.73 -11.58 11.58
N ARG A 17 6.75 -12.35 11.98
CA ARG A 17 8.10 -12.23 11.43
C ARG A 17 8.12 -12.41 9.90
N TYR A 18 7.38 -13.39 9.37
CA TYR A 18 7.27 -13.58 7.92
C TYR A 18 6.55 -12.40 7.23
N ALA A 19 5.47 -11.89 7.82
CA ALA A 19 4.77 -10.72 7.29
C ALA A 19 5.68 -9.48 7.25
N PHE A 20 6.43 -9.21 8.33
CA PHE A 20 7.40 -8.10 8.37
C PHE A 20 8.53 -8.27 7.36
N ASN A 21 9.02 -9.51 7.17
CA ASN A 21 10.00 -9.79 6.12
C ASN A 21 9.44 -9.51 4.72
N GLY A 22 8.16 -9.84 4.47
CA GLY A 22 7.48 -9.52 3.22
C GLY A 22 7.46 -8.02 2.94
N ILE A 23 7.02 -7.23 3.92
CA ILE A 23 7.03 -5.75 3.82
C ILE A 23 8.45 -5.24 3.62
N LYS A 24 9.43 -5.71 4.40
CA LYS A 24 10.83 -5.27 4.26
C LYS A 24 11.40 -5.57 2.87
N ASN A 25 11.10 -6.75 2.32
CA ASN A 25 11.56 -7.13 0.99
C ASN A 25 10.90 -6.29 -0.10
N LEU A 26 9.61 -5.99 0.03
CA LEU A 26 8.90 -5.10 -0.89
C LEU A 26 9.61 -3.73 -0.97
N ILE A 27 9.85 -3.10 0.18
CA ILE A 27 10.49 -1.77 0.27
C ILE A 27 11.92 -1.80 -0.28
N LYS A 28 12.66 -2.87 0.01
CA LYS A 28 14.05 -2.99 -0.40
C LYS A 28 14.18 -3.23 -1.91
N ASN A 29 13.31 -4.03 -2.50
CA ASN A 29 13.52 -4.51 -3.86
C ASN A 29 12.70 -3.72 -4.89
N GLU A 30 11.53 -3.21 -4.53
CA GLU A 30 10.63 -2.54 -5.49
C GLU A 30 10.79 -1.02 -5.45
N HIS A 31 10.98 -0.42 -6.63
CA HIS A 31 11.06 1.02 -6.77
C HIS A 31 9.72 1.70 -6.46
N ASN A 32 8.63 1.17 -7.02
CA ASN A 32 7.28 1.70 -6.85
C ASN A 32 6.85 1.71 -5.37
N ALA A 33 7.15 0.64 -4.63
CA ALA A 33 6.93 0.61 -3.19
C ALA A 33 7.62 1.75 -2.42
N ARG A 34 8.83 2.18 -2.81
CA ARG A 34 9.51 3.32 -2.17
C ARG A 34 8.80 4.63 -2.47
N VAL A 35 8.34 4.82 -3.72
CA VAL A 35 7.55 5.99 -4.12
C VAL A 35 6.26 6.07 -3.29
N HIS A 36 5.56 4.95 -3.11
CA HIS A 36 4.35 4.89 -2.29
C HIS A 36 4.60 5.22 -0.82
N ILE A 37 5.73 4.80 -0.24
CA ILE A 37 6.10 5.14 1.15
C ILE A 37 6.44 6.61 1.32
N VAL A 38 7.14 7.21 0.35
CA VAL A 38 7.39 8.66 0.36
C VAL A 38 6.06 9.40 0.30
N GLY A 39 5.16 8.99 -0.60
CA GLY A 39 3.81 9.54 -0.68
C GLY A 39 3.02 9.42 0.62
N LEU A 40 3.01 8.24 1.25
CA LEU A 40 2.37 8.02 2.54
C LEU A 40 2.94 8.95 3.62
N THR A 41 4.27 9.10 3.67
CA THR A 41 4.95 9.98 4.64
C THR A 41 4.52 11.44 4.44
N CYS A 42 4.46 11.91 3.20
CA CYS A 42 3.98 13.25 2.87
C CYS A 42 2.52 13.47 3.27
N VAL A 43 1.65 12.51 2.98
CA VAL A 43 0.22 12.59 3.30
C VAL A 43 -0.02 12.59 4.82
N ILE A 44 0.73 11.80 5.58
CA ILE A 44 0.68 11.85 7.05
C ILE A 44 1.16 13.22 7.57
N GLY A 45 2.26 13.73 7.03
CA GLY A 45 2.78 15.06 7.38
C GLY A 45 1.76 16.16 7.13
N PHE A 46 1.10 16.16 5.97
CA PHE A 46 0.02 17.09 5.66
C PHE A 46 -1.21 16.89 6.54
N GLY A 47 -1.58 15.65 6.84
CA GLY A 47 -2.69 15.34 7.74
C GLY A 47 -2.51 15.97 9.13
N ILE A 48 -1.29 15.89 9.66
CA ILE A 48 -0.92 16.51 10.94
C ILE A 48 -0.90 18.03 10.82
N PHE A 49 -0.24 18.58 9.78
CA PHE A 49 -0.11 20.02 9.57
C PHE A 49 -1.46 20.72 9.43
N PHE A 50 -2.36 20.16 8.63
CA PHE A 50 -3.70 20.71 8.40
C PHE A 50 -4.74 20.27 9.45
N LYS A 51 -4.33 19.52 10.48
CA LYS A 51 -5.19 19.04 11.58
C LYS A 51 -6.49 18.41 11.06
N ILE A 52 -6.37 17.48 10.13
CA ILE A 52 -7.52 16.83 9.51
C ILE A 52 -8.33 16.02 10.54
N GLY A 53 -9.64 15.92 10.33
CA GLY A 53 -10.58 15.25 11.20
C GLY A 53 -10.47 13.72 11.13
N LEU A 54 -11.18 13.04 12.04
CA LEU A 54 -11.14 11.58 12.15
C LEU A 54 -11.57 10.87 10.87
N ILE A 55 -12.62 11.35 10.20
CA ILE A 55 -13.12 10.74 8.95
C ILE A 55 -12.10 10.90 7.81
N GLU A 56 -11.42 12.05 7.74
CA GLU A 56 -10.36 12.30 6.76
C GLU A 56 -9.16 11.36 7.00
N TRP A 57 -8.79 11.14 8.27
CA TRP A 57 -7.76 10.15 8.65
C TRP A 57 -8.14 8.71 8.28
N ILE A 58 -9.40 8.32 8.53
CA ILE A 58 -9.89 6.98 8.15
C ILE A 58 -9.78 6.81 6.62
N ALA A 59 -10.25 7.79 5.85
CA ALA A 59 -10.18 7.76 4.40
C ALA A 59 -8.73 7.63 3.90
N ILE A 60 -7.81 8.48 4.38
CA ILE A 60 -6.38 8.44 4.04
C ILE A 60 -5.75 7.10 4.38
N THR A 61 -6.07 6.55 5.56
CA THR A 61 -5.53 5.27 6.01
C THR A 61 -5.98 4.14 5.08
N ILE A 62 -7.25 4.12 4.71
CA ILE A 62 -7.80 3.10 3.81
C ILE A 62 -7.17 3.19 2.42
N VAL A 63 -7.16 4.38 1.80
CA VAL A 63 -6.66 4.50 0.42
C VAL A 63 -5.15 4.30 0.33
N SER A 64 -4.38 4.77 1.31
CA SER A 64 -2.93 4.55 1.33
C SER A 64 -2.59 3.08 1.63
N GLY A 65 -3.36 2.44 2.50
CA GLY A 65 -3.25 1.01 2.76
C GLY A 65 -3.58 0.18 1.52
N LEU A 66 -4.57 0.57 0.74
CA LEU A 66 -4.94 -0.10 -0.52
C LEU A 66 -3.82 -0.02 -1.56
N VAL A 67 -3.13 1.11 -1.67
CA VAL A 67 -1.96 1.26 -2.57
C VAL A 67 -0.84 0.29 -2.19
N ILE A 68 -0.48 0.23 -0.90
CA ILE A 68 0.57 -0.69 -0.44
C ILE A 68 0.14 -2.15 -0.60
N LEU A 69 -1.14 -2.45 -0.35
CA LEU A 69 -1.69 -3.79 -0.51
C LEU A 69 -1.63 -4.26 -1.96
N THR A 70 -2.09 -3.44 -2.90
CA THR A 70 -2.07 -3.78 -4.32
C THR A 70 -0.66 -3.90 -4.86
N GLU A 71 0.27 -3.04 -4.43
CA GLU A 71 1.70 -3.16 -4.76
C GLU A 71 2.28 -4.47 -4.25
N LEU A 72 1.98 -4.86 -3.01
CA LEU A 72 2.44 -6.14 -2.44
C LEU A 72 1.91 -7.34 -3.22
N LEU A 73 0.64 -7.30 -3.64
CA LEU A 73 0.02 -8.35 -4.45
C LEU A 73 0.63 -8.39 -5.86
N ASN A 74 0.85 -7.23 -6.49
CA ASN A 74 1.51 -7.13 -7.79
C ASN A 74 2.87 -7.82 -7.75
N THR A 75 3.72 -7.46 -6.80
CA THR A 75 5.06 -8.04 -6.70
C THR A 75 5.02 -9.53 -6.36
N ALA A 76 4.04 -9.98 -5.57
CA ALA A 76 3.88 -11.41 -5.28
C ALA A 76 3.52 -12.20 -6.54
N ILE A 77 2.63 -11.67 -7.37
CA ILE A 77 2.19 -12.30 -8.62
C ILE A 77 3.31 -12.24 -9.68
N GLU A 78 4.03 -11.12 -9.79
CA GLU A 78 5.20 -11.00 -10.66
C GLU A 78 6.24 -12.09 -10.34
N ARG A 79 6.62 -12.23 -9.07
CA ARG A 79 7.59 -13.25 -8.63
C ARG A 79 7.09 -14.67 -8.83
N LEU A 80 5.78 -14.91 -8.64
CA LEU A 80 5.19 -16.22 -8.92
C LEU A 80 5.21 -16.53 -10.42
N GLY A 81 4.86 -15.55 -11.26
CA GLY A 81 4.90 -15.66 -12.71
C GLY A 81 6.31 -15.97 -13.21
N ASP A 82 7.31 -15.23 -12.72
CA ASP A 82 8.74 -15.46 -13.06
C ASP A 82 9.23 -16.85 -12.63
N PHE A 83 8.69 -17.39 -11.53
CA PHE A 83 9.03 -18.72 -11.05
C PHE A 83 8.36 -19.83 -11.88
N VAL A 84 7.09 -19.65 -12.27
CA VAL A 84 6.32 -20.65 -13.02
C VAL A 84 6.71 -20.69 -14.50
N GLN A 85 7.02 -19.54 -15.09
CA GLN A 85 7.27 -19.37 -16.51
C GLN A 85 8.42 -18.36 -16.68
N SER A 86 9.64 -18.87 -16.79
CA SER A 86 10.86 -18.05 -16.89
C SER A 86 11.09 -17.45 -18.27
N ASP A 87 10.59 -18.12 -19.32
CA ASP A 87 10.63 -17.63 -20.69
C ASP A 87 9.42 -16.74 -20.98
N TRP A 88 9.55 -15.84 -21.95
CA TRP A 88 8.46 -14.95 -22.33
C TRP A 88 7.21 -15.73 -22.75
N ASP A 89 6.08 -15.41 -22.12
CA ASP A 89 4.76 -15.97 -22.39
C ASP A 89 3.71 -14.85 -22.37
N GLU A 90 2.85 -14.83 -23.38
CA GLU A 90 1.83 -13.78 -23.54
C GLU A 90 0.82 -13.77 -22.39
N THR A 91 0.44 -14.95 -21.88
CA THR A 91 -0.55 -15.07 -20.80
C THR A 91 -0.01 -14.51 -19.50
N ILE A 92 1.23 -14.85 -19.13
CA ILE A 92 1.90 -14.29 -17.95
C ILE A 92 2.13 -12.79 -18.10
N GLY A 93 2.44 -12.32 -19.31
CA GLY A 93 2.50 -10.89 -19.64
C GLY A 93 1.18 -10.17 -19.30
N MET A 94 0.06 -10.67 -19.81
CA MET A 94 -1.27 -10.09 -19.53
C MET A 94 -1.62 -10.09 -18.03
N ILE A 95 -1.27 -11.14 -17.30
CA ILE A 95 -1.51 -11.22 -15.85
C ILE A 95 -0.73 -10.13 -15.11
N LYS A 96 0.55 -9.93 -15.47
CA LYS A 96 1.38 -8.86 -14.90
C LYS A 96 0.80 -7.48 -15.22
N ASP A 97 0.35 -7.27 -16.45
CA ASP A 97 -0.28 -6.00 -16.87
C ASP A 97 -1.56 -5.70 -16.07
N TYR A 98 -2.39 -6.72 -15.80
CA TYR A 98 -3.58 -6.54 -14.96
C TYR A 98 -3.24 -6.17 -13.51
N CYS A 99 -2.18 -6.77 -12.95
CA CYS A 99 -1.74 -6.46 -11.60
C CYS A 99 -1.17 -5.04 -11.52
N ALA A 100 -0.33 -4.63 -12.48
CA ALA A 100 0.16 -3.27 -12.59
C ALA A 100 -0.99 -2.25 -12.76
N GLY A 101 -2.00 -2.59 -13.55
CA GLY A 101 -3.23 -1.80 -13.70
C GLY A 101 -3.99 -1.62 -12.37
N ALA A 102 -4.06 -2.66 -11.54
CA ALA A 102 -4.68 -2.57 -10.22
C ALA A 102 -3.92 -1.61 -9.28
N VAL A 103 -2.58 -1.65 -9.29
CA VAL A 103 -1.75 -0.69 -8.56
C VAL A 103 -2.03 0.74 -9.03
N LEU A 104 -2.06 0.97 -10.34
CA LEU A 104 -2.34 2.29 -10.92
C LEU A 104 -3.71 2.82 -10.49
N ILE A 105 -4.76 1.99 -10.57
CA ILE A 105 -6.12 2.38 -10.15
C ILE A 105 -6.13 2.76 -8.67
N SER A 106 -5.49 1.96 -7.80
CA SER A 106 -5.43 2.27 -6.37
C SER A 106 -4.70 3.60 -6.09
N ALA A 107 -3.63 3.89 -6.84
CA ALA A 107 -2.86 5.12 -6.71
C ALA A 107 -3.70 6.34 -7.14
N VAL A 108 -4.45 6.22 -8.25
CA VAL A 108 -5.37 7.27 -8.71
C VAL A 108 -6.45 7.54 -7.66
N ILE A 109 -7.06 6.50 -7.08
CA ILE A 109 -8.06 6.65 -6.01
C ILE A 109 -7.45 7.39 -4.81
N SER A 110 -6.24 7.03 -4.40
CA SER A 110 -5.52 7.68 -3.30
C SER A 110 -5.27 9.16 -3.57
N VAL A 111 -4.84 9.52 -4.78
CA VAL A 111 -4.65 10.92 -5.19
C VAL A 111 -5.96 11.70 -5.18
N ILE A 112 -7.04 11.12 -5.69
CA ILE A 112 -8.37 11.77 -5.68
C ILE A 112 -8.81 12.06 -4.26
N VAL A 113 -8.76 11.06 -3.36
CA VAL A 113 -9.17 11.23 -1.96
C VAL A 113 -8.26 12.24 -1.24
N GLY A 114 -6.95 12.17 -1.44
CA GLY A 114 -6.02 13.16 -0.91
C GLY A 114 -6.32 14.57 -1.41
N GLY A 115 -6.61 14.72 -2.70
CA GLY A 115 -7.01 15.99 -3.29
C GLY A 115 -8.29 16.56 -2.66
N LEU A 116 -9.32 15.74 -2.50
CA LEU A 116 -10.58 16.15 -1.86
C LEU A 116 -10.40 16.65 -0.42
N ILE A 117 -9.43 16.10 0.32
CA ILE A 117 -9.13 16.49 1.70
C ILE A 117 -8.23 17.72 1.76
N PHE A 118 -7.13 17.74 1.00
CA PHE A 118 -6.09 18.74 1.17
C PHE A 118 -6.29 20.00 0.32
N ILE A 119 -6.89 19.91 -0.88
CA ILE A 119 -7.08 21.08 -1.75
C ILE A 119 -7.90 22.18 -1.06
N PRO A 120 -9.07 21.90 -0.43
CA PRO A 120 -9.84 22.93 0.25
C PRO A 120 -9.05 23.61 1.38
N LYS A 121 -8.30 22.82 2.16
CA LYS A 121 -7.51 23.33 3.29
C LYS A 121 -6.33 24.19 2.84
N ILE A 122 -5.70 23.84 1.71
CA ILE A 122 -4.65 24.64 1.10
C ILE A 122 -5.22 25.97 0.60
N ILE A 123 -6.38 25.96 -0.06
CA ILE A 123 -7.04 27.19 -0.53
C ILE A 123 -7.39 28.12 0.64
N GLU A 124 -7.95 27.56 1.72
CA GLU A 124 -8.27 28.33 2.93
C GLU A 124 -7.01 28.93 3.57
N MET A 125 -5.93 28.14 3.68
CA MET A 125 -4.66 28.63 4.17
C MET A 125 -4.14 29.81 3.35
N ILE A 126 -4.12 29.70 2.01
CA ILE A 126 -3.65 30.78 1.14
C ILE A 126 -4.50 32.05 1.31
N LYS A 127 -5.83 31.91 1.41
CA LYS A 127 -6.73 33.05 1.66
C LYS A 127 -6.47 33.76 2.99
N ASN A 128 -6.03 33.04 4.02
CA ASN A 128 -5.70 33.65 5.31
C ASN A 128 -4.38 34.45 5.28
N PHE A 129 -3.53 34.26 4.26
CA PHE A 129 -2.27 34.98 4.07
C PHE A 129 -2.35 36.12 3.04
N CYS A 130 -3.46 36.25 2.31
CA CYS A 130 -3.74 37.34 1.36
C CYS A 130 -4.74 38.33 1.94
#